data_AF-A0A8H5CJE5-F1
#
_entry.id   AF-A0A8H5CJE5-F1
#
_cell.length_a   1.000
_cell.length_b   1.000
_cell.length_c   1.000
_cell.angle_alpha   90.00
_cell.angle_beta   90.00
_cell.angle_gamma   90.00
#
_symmetry.space_group_name_H-M   'P 1'
#
loop_
_entity.id
_entity.type
_entity.pdbx_description
1 polymer ?
#
loop_
_entity_poly.entity_id
_entity_poly.type
_entity_poly.pdbx_seq_one_letter_code
_entity_poly.pdbx_strand_id
1 'polypeptide(L)'
;MPAITLVDAIPTYVSQEEYSSIVASTPSSFNDLPAILKHKEDDVSVQIQPTLEGFSEEDAAKGTLYVLTSVLVFASSTGRNFQIEYPSITLHAIQRSDSRPSIYCQLDEGADPVVTSASNGAANGDAGGEDEEANQEEEFGELRELNIVPSAAGTLDTIFESLSQCAALHPDKLSDDDDDLDDGMMIDDANSPFEIFTGDGDEELSEVGKAALAHLEYIIYDPFQPKDNSDAKEDSEEVPKDDEAAAAPATTTTAGKSTEKSQS
;
A
#
# COMPACT_ATOMS: atom_id res chain seq x y z
N MET A 1 1.84 -14.70 -15.52
CA MET A 1 0.42 -14.45 -15.12
C MET A 1 -0.12 -13.41 -16.08
N PRO A 2 -1.27 -13.66 -16.72
CA PRO A 2 -1.79 -12.74 -17.72
C PRO A 2 -2.21 -11.41 -17.09
N ALA A 3 -1.95 -10.31 -17.77
CA ALA A 3 -2.32 -8.98 -17.27
C ALA A 3 -3.84 -8.80 -17.14
N ILE A 4 -4.60 -9.43 -18.04
CA ILE A 4 -6.06 -9.38 -18.04
C ILE A 4 -6.63 -10.75 -17.64
N THR A 5 -7.45 -10.77 -16.60
CA THR A 5 -8.16 -11.98 -16.16
C THR A 5 -9.67 -11.82 -16.38
N LEU A 6 -10.28 -12.72 -17.14
CA LEU A 6 -11.74 -12.78 -17.30
C LEU A 6 -12.39 -13.25 -16.00
N VAL A 7 -13.46 -12.56 -15.58
CA VAL A 7 -14.18 -12.85 -14.34
C VAL A 7 -15.69 -12.86 -14.55
N ASP A 8 -16.37 -13.78 -13.88
CA ASP A 8 -17.82 -13.94 -13.96
C ASP A 8 -18.59 -12.93 -13.08
N ALA A 9 -17.91 -12.34 -12.08
CA ALA A 9 -18.51 -11.40 -11.14
C ALA A 9 -17.51 -10.29 -10.75
N ILE A 10 -18.05 -9.13 -10.38
CA ILE A 10 -17.25 -8.01 -9.87
C ILE A 10 -16.81 -8.35 -8.43
N PRO A 11 -15.54 -8.12 -8.07
CA PRO A 11 -15.05 -8.30 -6.70
C PRO A 11 -15.89 -7.52 -5.68
N THR A 12 -15.95 -8.02 -4.44
CA THR A 12 -16.65 -7.30 -3.37
C THR A 12 -15.92 -5.99 -3.06
N TYR A 13 -16.65 -4.88 -3.12
CA TYR A 13 -16.12 -3.56 -2.83
C TYR A 13 -17.00 -2.81 -1.82
N VAL A 14 -16.40 -1.83 -1.15
CA VAL A 14 -17.08 -0.93 -0.21
C VAL A 14 -16.75 0.53 -0.53
N SER A 15 -17.55 1.46 -0.01
CA SER A 15 -17.23 2.88 -0.07
C SER A 15 -16.10 3.25 0.91
N GLN A 16 -15.50 4.42 0.70
CA GLN A 16 -14.43 4.93 1.57
C GLN A 16 -14.90 5.10 3.03
N GLU A 17 -16.16 5.48 3.26
CA GLU A 17 -16.74 5.67 4.60
C GLU A 17 -16.96 4.34 5.32
N GLU A 18 -17.47 3.35 4.59
CA GLU A 18 -17.64 1.98 5.10
C GLU A 18 -16.30 1.34 5.43
N TYR A 19 -15.30 1.49 4.55
CA TYR A 19 -13.94 1.02 4.81
C TYR A 19 -13.35 1.63 6.09
N SER A 20 -13.48 2.95 6.25
CA SER A 20 -13.00 3.65 7.44
C SER A 20 -13.70 3.16 8.72
N SER A 21 -15.00 2.86 8.62
CA SER A 21 -15.80 2.30 9.72
C SER A 21 -15.38 0.87 10.10
N ILE A 22 -15.06 0.04 9.10
CA ILE A 22 -14.55 -1.33 9.30
C ILE A 22 -13.20 -1.28 10.02
N VAL A 23 -12.27 -0.45 9.54
CA VAL A 23 -10.93 -0.30 10.12
C VAL A 23 -11.01 0.30 11.53
N ALA A 24 -11.88 1.29 11.75
CA ALA A 24 -12.09 1.88 13.08
C ALA A 24 -12.66 0.89 14.11
N SER A 25 -13.35 -0.16 13.64
CA SER A 25 -13.95 -1.18 14.51
C SER A 25 -12.98 -2.30 14.89
N THR A 26 -11.68 -2.19 14.56
CA THR A 26 -10.64 -3.22 14.74
C THR A 26 -11.10 -4.57 14.19
N PRO A 27 -10.99 -4.78 12.86
CA PRO A 27 -11.42 -6.03 12.26
C PRO A 27 -10.56 -7.19 12.77
N SER A 28 -11.16 -8.37 12.84
CA SER A 28 -10.49 -9.61 13.25
C SER A 28 -9.38 -10.06 12.30
N SER A 29 -9.32 -9.51 11.07
CA SER A 29 -8.31 -9.78 10.06
C SER A 29 -8.21 -8.56 9.14
N PHE A 30 -7.01 -8.00 8.98
CA PHE A 30 -6.73 -6.94 8.01
C PHE A 30 -6.52 -7.51 6.59
N ASN A 31 -6.34 -8.83 6.47
CA ASN A 31 -6.15 -9.50 5.18
C ASN A 31 -7.47 -9.67 4.41
N ASP A 32 -8.61 -9.64 5.10
CA ASP A 32 -9.95 -9.80 4.49
C ASP A 32 -10.64 -8.45 4.25
N LEU A 33 -9.88 -7.36 4.22
CA LEU A 33 -10.44 -6.05 3.94
C LEU A 33 -10.89 -5.95 2.48
N PRO A 34 -12.15 -5.57 2.22
CA PRO A 34 -12.65 -5.44 0.86
C PRO A 34 -11.99 -4.26 0.14
N ALA A 35 -11.95 -4.33 -1.18
CA ALA A 35 -11.43 -3.24 -2.00
C ALA A 35 -12.33 -1.99 -1.86
N ILE A 36 -11.72 -0.81 -1.96
CA ILE A 36 -12.45 0.46 -1.91
C ILE A 36 -12.77 0.88 -3.33
N LEU A 37 -14.03 1.20 -3.62
CA LEU A 37 -14.41 1.82 -4.88
C LEU A 37 -13.95 3.28 -4.91
N LYS A 38 -13.02 3.62 -5.79
CA LYS A 38 -12.53 5.00 -6.00
C LYS A 38 -13.33 5.74 -7.05
N HIS A 39 -13.62 5.08 -8.16
CA HIS A 39 -14.40 5.67 -9.24
C HIS A 39 -15.23 4.61 -9.95
N LYS A 40 -16.43 5.00 -10.38
CA LYS A 40 -17.32 4.18 -11.20
C LYS A 40 -17.79 5.04 -12.37
N GLU A 41 -17.58 4.55 -13.58
CA GLU A 41 -18.07 5.20 -14.80
C GLU A 41 -18.92 4.22 -15.61
N ASP A 42 -20.15 4.64 -15.92
CA ASP A 42 -21.06 3.90 -16.80
C ASP A 42 -20.85 4.35 -18.27
N ASP A 43 -21.31 3.56 -19.24
CA ASP A 43 -21.20 3.88 -20.68
C ASP A 43 -19.73 4.04 -21.18
N VAL A 44 -18.84 3.13 -20.77
CA VAL A 44 -17.44 3.08 -21.21
C VAL A 44 -17.26 2.02 -22.29
N SER A 45 -16.44 2.31 -23.29
CA SER A 45 -15.97 1.33 -24.29
C SER A 45 -14.48 1.10 -24.11
N VAL A 46 -14.01 -0.12 -24.36
CA VAL A 46 -12.59 -0.47 -24.26
C VAL A 46 -12.09 -1.03 -25.59
N GLN A 47 -10.80 -0.91 -25.85
CA GLN A 47 -10.12 -1.54 -26.98
C GLN A 47 -8.89 -2.23 -26.47
N ILE A 48 -8.70 -3.50 -26.84
CA ILE A 48 -7.60 -4.33 -26.35
C ILE A 48 -6.80 -4.80 -27.57
N GLN A 49 -5.48 -4.57 -27.56
CA GLN A 49 -4.57 -4.98 -28.63
C GLN A 49 -3.33 -5.67 -28.05
N PRO A 50 -2.98 -6.91 -28.43
CA PRO A 50 -3.74 -7.80 -29.32
C PRO A 50 -5.14 -8.13 -28.77
N THR A 51 -6.02 -8.76 -29.56
CA THR A 51 -7.36 -9.12 -29.08
C THR A 51 -7.27 -10.11 -27.92
N LEU A 52 -8.18 -10.01 -26.96
CA LEU A 52 -8.24 -10.91 -25.80
C LEU A 52 -9.07 -12.16 -26.13
N GLU A 53 -8.51 -13.34 -25.92
CA GLU A 53 -9.24 -14.60 -26.14
C GLU A 53 -10.46 -14.68 -25.21
N GLY A 54 -11.63 -15.02 -25.77
CA GLY A 54 -12.87 -15.07 -25.00
C GLY A 54 -13.54 -13.72 -24.75
N PHE A 55 -13.00 -12.62 -25.28
CA PHE A 55 -13.57 -11.28 -25.18
C PHE A 55 -13.67 -10.63 -26.58
N SER A 56 -14.89 -10.43 -27.05
CA SER A 56 -15.15 -9.92 -28.40
C SER A 56 -15.25 -8.39 -28.46
N GLU A 57 -15.24 -7.82 -29.67
CA GLU A 57 -15.48 -6.39 -29.87
C GLU A 57 -16.86 -5.94 -29.36
N GLU A 58 -17.87 -6.82 -29.41
CA GLU A 58 -19.20 -6.52 -28.86
C GLU A 58 -19.15 -6.40 -27.33
N ASP A 59 -18.35 -7.25 -26.67
CA ASP A 59 -18.12 -7.16 -25.23
C ASP A 59 -17.36 -5.87 -24.88
N ALA A 60 -16.45 -5.44 -25.75
CA ALA A 60 -15.64 -4.23 -25.58
C ALA A 60 -16.41 -2.92 -25.88
N ALA A 61 -17.49 -2.99 -26.66
CA ALA A 61 -18.18 -1.81 -27.18
C ALA A 61 -18.89 -0.98 -26.12
N LYS A 62 -19.37 -1.60 -25.04
CA LYS A 62 -20.12 -0.90 -23.98
C LYS A 62 -20.13 -1.68 -22.67
N GLY A 63 -19.75 -1.01 -21.60
CA GLY A 63 -19.75 -1.53 -20.24
C GLY A 63 -19.64 -0.44 -19.18
N THR A 64 -19.35 -0.87 -17.96
CA THR A 64 -19.12 -0.03 -16.79
C THR A 64 -17.70 -0.28 -16.27
N LEU A 65 -16.95 0.78 -16.05
CA LEU A 65 -15.61 0.75 -15.47
C LEU A 65 -15.69 0.93 -13.95
N TYR A 66 -15.00 0.07 -13.21
CA TYR A 66 -14.83 0.15 -11.77
C TYR A 66 -13.34 0.28 -11.46
N VAL A 67 -12.96 1.40 -10.87
CA VAL A 67 -11.60 1.64 -10.35
C VAL A 67 -11.64 1.30 -8.86
N LEU A 68 -11.20 0.10 -8.50
CA LEU A 68 -11.09 -0.34 -7.11
C LEU A 68 -9.65 -0.18 -6.63
N THR A 69 -9.42 -0.07 -5.33
CA THR A 69 -8.04 0.04 -4.81
C THR A 69 -7.18 -1.19 -5.08
N SER A 70 -7.77 -2.36 -5.29
CA SER A 70 -7.02 -3.61 -5.55
C SER A 70 -6.87 -3.92 -7.03
N VAL A 71 -7.90 -3.67 -7.84
CA VAL A 71 -7.95 -4.02 -9.26
C VAL A 71 -8.78 -3.02 -10.06
N LEU A 72 -8.47 -2.88 -11.34
CA LEU A 72 -9.32 -2.24 -12.33
C LEU A 72 -10.26 -3.29 -12.93
N VAL A 73 -11.56 -3.03 -12.97
CA VAL A 73 -12.55 -3.96 -13.53
C VAL A 73 -13.36 -3.30 -14.62
N PHE A 74 -13.51 -3.97 -15.75
CA PHE A 74 -14.47 -3.60 -16.79
C PHE A 74 -15.57 -4.65 -16.84
N ALA A 75 -16.81 -4.21 -16.60
CA ALA A 75 -17.99 -5.05 -16.69
C ALA A 75 -18.73 -4.77 -18.00
N SER A 76 -18.70 -5.70 -18.95
CA SER A 76 -19.42 -5.51 -20.21
C SER A 76 -20.93 -5.61 -20.02
N SER A 77 -21.67 -4.87 -20.84
CA SER A 77 -23.13 -5.00 -20.95
C SER A 77 -23.61 -6.38 -21.43
N THR A 78 -22.73 -7.17 -22.04
CA THR A 78 -23.01 -8.56 -22.45
C THR A 78 -22.91 -9.56 -21.29
N GLY A 79 -22.38 -9.14 -20.14
CA GLY A 79 -22.14 -9.97 -18.95
C GLY A 79 -20.73 -10.57 -18.88
N ARG A 80 -19.86 -10.31 -19.85
CA ARG A 80 -18.44 -10.68 -19.76
C ARG A 80 -17.62 -9.58 -19.11
N ASN A 81 -16.92 -9.90 -18.04
CA ASN A 81 -16.13 -8.94 -17.30
C ASN A 81 -14.66 -9.36 -17.31
N PHE A 82 -13.78 -8.39 -17.13
CA PHE A 82 -12.37 -8.65 -16.86
C PHE A 82 -11.85 -7.75 -15.76
N GLN A 83 -10.79 -8.20 -15.11
CA GLN A 83 -10.05 -7.43 -14.13
C GLN A 83 -8.56 -7.38 -14.47
N ILE A 84 -7.91 -6.32 -14.02
CA ILE A 84 -6.48 -6.04 -14.20
C ILE A 84 -5.93 -5.62 -12.84
N GLU A 85 -4.84 -6.24 -12.42
CA GLU A 85 -4.10 -5.85 -11.22
C GLU A 85 -3.19 -4.65 -11.52
N TYR A 86 -3.06 -3.72 -10.58
CA TYR A 86 -2.25 -2.51 -10.80
C TYR A 86 -0.79 -2.79 -11.14
N PRO A 87 -0.10 -3.77 -10.51
CA PRO A 87 1.27 -4.12 -10.90
C PRO A 87 1.41 -4.60 -12.36
N SER A 88 0.33 -5.03 -13.00
CA SER A 88 0.35 -5.40 -14.42
C SER A 88 0.20 -4.20 -15.35
N ILE A 89 -0.10 -3.01 -14.84
CA ILE A 89 -0.23 -1.77 -15.61
C ILE A 89 1.12 -1.07 -15.59
N THR A 90 1.93 -1.27 -16.64
CA THR A 90 3.24 -0.64 -16.79
C THR A 90 3.14 0.89 -16.87
N LEU A 91 2.13 1.40 -17.59
CA LEU A 91 1.86 2.83 -17.65
C LEU A 91 0.41 3.12 -18.00
N HIS A 92 -0.06 4.30 -17.61
CA HIS A 92 -1.33 4.86 -18.05
C HIS A 92 -1.17 6.35 -18.40
N ALA A 93 -1.80 6.78 -19.49
CA ALA A 93 -1.71 8.14 -20.00
C ALA A 93 -3.03 8.62 -20.58
N ILE A 94 -3.26 9.93 -20.47
CA ILE A 94 -4.41 10.57 -21.13
C ILE A 94 -4.08 10.78 -22.60
N GLN A 95 -4.85 10.16 -23.48
CA GLN A 95 -4.83 10.39 -24.91
C GLN A 95 -5.97 11.34 -25.30
N ARG A 96 -5.64 12.62 -25.49
CA ARG A 96 -6.61 13.62 -25.98
C ARG A 96 -6.61 13.61 -27.50
N SER A 97 -7.59 12.93 -28.11
CA SER A 97 -7.85 13.01 -29.55
C SER A 97 -9.04 13.93 -29.83
N ASP A 98 -9.05 14.57 -31.01
CA ASP A 98 -10.13 15.49 -31.41
C ASP A 98 -11.50 14.81 -31.56
N SER A 99 -11.53 13.49 -31.72
CA SER A 99 -12.77 12.72 -31.92
C SER A 99 -13.25 12.03 -30.64
N ARG A 100 -12.36 11.33 -29.91
CA ARG A 100 -12.70 10.59 -28.69
C ARG A 100 -11.51 10.60 -27.71
N PRO A 101 -11.56 11.42 -26.63
CA PRO A 101 -10.54 11.35 -25.60
C PRO A 101 -10.61 9.99 -24.89
N SER A 102 -9.44 9.44 -24.56
CA SER A 102 -9.32 8.11 -24.00
C SER A 102 -8.13 7.99 -23.05
N ILE A 103 -8.11 6.93 -22.25
CA ILE A 103 -6.99 6.59 -21.37
C ILE A 103 -6.29 5.39 -21.99
N TYR A 104 -5.05 5.59 -22.38
CA TYR A 104 -4.18 4.54 -22.85
C TYR A 104 -3.50 3.89 -21.66
N CYS A 105 -3.51 2.56 -21.61
CA CYS A 105 -2.81 1.76 -20.63
C CYS A 105 -1.94 0.73 -21.37
N GLN A 106 -0.69 0.60 -20.95
CA GLN A 106 0.18 -0.50 -21.37
C GLN A 106 0.24 -1.52 -20.25
N LEU A 107 0.05 -2.79 -20.61
CA LEU A 107 -0.03 -3.91 -19.71
C LEU A 107 1.13 -4.86 -19.96
N ASP A 108 1.74 -5.35 -18.89
CA ASP A 108 2.77 -6.38 -18.93
C ASP A 108 2.12 -7.77 -18.86
N GLU A 109 2.02 -8.48 -19.98
CA GLU A 109 1.76 -9.92 -19.96
C GLU A 109 3.09 -10.63 -19.72
N GLY A 110 3.44 -10.75 -18.43
CA GLY A 110 4.67 -11.39 -18.02
C GLY A 110 4.89 -12.70 -18.77
N ALA A 111 6.13 -12.93 -19.22
CA ALA A 111 6.53 -13.93 -20.21
C ALA A 111 5.92 -15.33 -20.02
N ASP A 112 4.74 -15.56 -20.59
CA ASP A 112 4.14 -16.87 -20.79
C ASP A 112 4.14 -17.12 -22.31
N PRO A 113 4.95 -18.07 -22.84
CA PRO A 113 5.18 -18.23 -24.26
C PRO A 113 3.99 -18.93 -24.94
N VAL A 114 2.89 -18.20 -25.17
CA VAL A 114 1.84 -18.64 -26.09
C VAL A 114 2.13 -18.06 -27.46
N VAL A 115 2.95 -18.81 -28.18
CA VAL A 115 3.16 -18.77 -29.62
C VAL A 115 1.88 -18.40 -30.35
N THR A 116 1.72 -17.14 -30.77
CA THR A 116 1.04 -16.83 -32.03
C THR A 116 1.50 -15.48 -32.64
N SER A 117 2.32 -15.63 -33.68
CA SER A 117 2.32 -14.82 -34.90
C SER A 117 3.47 -13.80 -35.10
N ALA A 118 4.54 -14.36 -35.67
CA ALA A 118 5.00 -13.99 -37.01
C ALA A 118 5.58 -12.57 -37.20
N SER A 119 6.82 -12.37 -36.74
CA SER A 119 7.79 -11.66 -37.57
C SER A 119 8.46 -12.66 -38.52
N ASN A 120 8.43 -12.30 -39.79
CA ASN A 120 8.77 -13.14 -40.93
C ASN A 120 10.31 -13.29 -41.03
N GLY A 121 10.90 -14.24 -40.30
CA GLY A 121 12.31 -14.62 -40.42
C GLY A 121 12.57 -15.50 -41.65
N ALA A 122 12.44 -14.95 -42.85
CA ALA A 122 12.87 -15.62 -44.06
C ALA A 122 14.41 -15.62 -44.15
N ALA A 123 14.97 -16.82 -44.16
CA ALA A 123 16.39 -17.13 -44.26
C ALA A 123 17.13 -16.39 -45.37
N ASN A 124 18.33 -15.91 -45.06
CA ASN A 124 19.52 -16.00 -45.92
C ASN A 124 20.76 -16.00 -45.02
N GLY A 125 21.55 -17.06 -45.09
CA GLY A 125 22.83 -17.14 -44.39
C GLY A 125 23.93 -16.36 -45.12
N ASP A 126 24.86 -15.80 -44.37
CA ASP A 126 26.27 -15.64 -44.74
C ASP A 126 27.11 -15.27 -43.51
N ALA A 127 28.41 -15.55 -43.61
CA ALA A 127 29.38 -15.73 -42.55
C ALA A 127 29.80 -14.50 -41.71
N GLY A 128 30.18 -14.78 -40.46
CA GLY A 128 31.41 -14.29 -39.82
C GLY A 128 31.51 -12.81 -39.43
N GLY A 129 31.48 -12.55 -38.13
CA GLY A 129 31.91 -11.27 -37.55
C GLY A 129 31.66 -11.26 -36.05
N GLU A 130 32.74 -11.40 -35.29
CA GLU A 130 32.78 -11.22 -33.83
C GLU A 130 32.51 -9.73 -33.53
N ASP A 131 31.37 -9.42 -32.91
CA ASP A 131 31.17 -8.17 -32.17
C ASP A 131 30.15 -8.43 -31.05
N GLU A 132 30.66 -8.72 -29.86
CA GLU A 132 29.91 -8.82 -28.61
C GLU A 132 29.59 -7.40 -28.10
N GLU A 133 28.73 -6.68 -28.81
CA GLU A 133 27.97 -5.58 -28.21
C GLU A 133 26.74 -6.21 -27.57
N ALA A 134 26.82 -6.44 -26.26
CA ALA A 134 25.71 -6.91 -25.43
C ALA A 134 24.55 -5.92 -25.55
N ASN A 135 23.70 -6.13 -26.55
CA ASN A 135 22.36 -5.61 -26.56
C ASN A 135 21.66 -6.30 -25.38
N GLN A 136 21.69 -5.65 -24.22
CA GLN A 136 20.66 -5.83 -23.19
C GLN A 136 19.36 -5.33 -23.84
N GLU A 137 18.84 -6.09 -24.80
CA GLU A 137 17.42 -6.17 -25.06
C GLU A 137 16.88 -6.74 -23.75
N GLU A 138 16.61 -5.83 -22.80
CA GLU A 138 15.64 -6.08 -21.75
C GLU A 138 14.52 -6.85 -22.44
N GLU A 139 14.31 -8.08 -22.00
CA GLU A 139 13.29 -8.97 -22.52
C GLU A 139 11.94 -8.32 -22.21
N PHE A 140 11.56 -7.31 -23.01
CA PHE A 140 10.27 -6.66 -22.93
C PHE A 140 9.27 -7.78 -23.15
N GLY A 141 8.61 -8.19 -22.05
CA GLY A 141 7.53 -9.15 -22.07
C GLY A 141 6.50 -8.77 -23.13
N GLU A 142 5.63 -9.71 -23.51
CA GLU A 142 4.59 -9.42 -24.48
C GLU A 142 3.69 -8.29 -23.94
N LEU A 143 3.84 -7.08 -24.50
CA LEU A 143 3.09 -5.92 -24.04
C LEU A 143 1.69 -5.93 -24.68
N ARG A 144 0.67 -5.72 -23.86
CA ARG A 144 -0.71 -5.54 -24.31
C ARG A 144 -1.17 -4.12 -24.08
N GLU A 145 -1.84 -3.55 -25.06
CA GLU A 145 -2.42 -2.22 -24.98
C GLU A 145 -3.90 -2.31 -24.64
N LEU A 146 -4.34 -1.46 -23.69
CA LEU A 146 -5.73 -1.24 -23.34
C LEU A 146 -6.05 0.24 -23.52
N ASN A 147 -7.07 0.56 -24.30
CA ASN A 147 -7.55 1.92 -24.45
C ASN A 147 -8.98 2.04 -23.91
N ILE A 148 -9.17 2.87 -22.89
CA ILE A 148 -10.44 3.10 -22.20
C ILE A 148 -11.04 4.40 -22.73
N VAL A 149 -12.21 4.30 -23.36
CA VAL A 149 -12.88 5.42 -24.01
C VAL A 149 -14.21 5.69 -23.29
N PRO A 150 -14.26 6.66 -22.37
CA PRO A 150 -15.51 7.07 -21.72
C PRO A 150 -16.44 7.79 -22.71
N SER A 151 -17.76 7.69 -22.51
CA SER A 151 -18.72 8.46 -23.31
C SER A 151 -18.71 9.95 -22.98
N ALA A 152 -18.36 10.32 -21.75
CA ALA A 152 -18.29 11.70 -21.30
C ALA A 152 -16.83 12.17 -21.22
N ALA A 153 -16.45 13.20 -21.98
CA ALA A 153 -15.09 13.73 -21.95
C ALA A 153 -14.70 14.34 -20.59
N GLY A 154 -15.67 14.80 -19.79
CA GLY A 154 -15.44 15.42 -18.49
C GLY A 154 -15.04 14.46 -17.38
N THR A 155 -15.22 13.15 -17.55
CA THR A 155 -14.86 12.13 -16.55
C THR A 155 -13.46 11.56 -16.77
N LEU A 156 -12.84 11.87 -17.91
CA LEU A 156 -11.52 11.38 -18.31
C LEU A 156 -10.43 11.70 -17.28
N ASP A 157 -10.32 12.97 -16.86
CA ASP A 157 -9.31 13.39 -15.89
C ASP A 157 -9.57 12.73 -14.52
N THR A 158 -10.83 12.55 -14.12
CA THR A 158 -11.20 11.85 -12.88
C THR A 158 -10.84 10.37 -12.89
N ILE A 159 -11.05 9.67 -14.00
CA ILE A 159 -10.64 8.26 -14.14
C ILE A 159 -9.12 8.16 -14.06
N PHE A 160 -8.40 9.04 -14.76
CA PHE A 160 -6.93 9.08 -14.73
C PHE A 160 -6.37 9.35 -13.33
N GLU A 161 -6.93 10.33 -12.61
CA GLU A 161 -6.53 10.62 -11.23
C GLU A 161 -6.79 9.41 -10.31
N SER A 162 -7.94 8.76 -10.46
CA SER A 162 -8.30 7.58 -9.66
C SER A 162 -7.38 6.40 -9.95
N LEU A 163 -7.04 6.17 -11.22
CA LEU A 163 -6.06 5.16 -11.63
C LEU A 163 -4.69 5.45 -11.04
N SER A 164 -4.23 6.71 -11.13
CA SER A 164 -2.93 7.14 -10.61
C SER A 164 -2.84 6.97 -9.10
N GLN A 165 -3.90 7.30 -8.37
CA GLN A 165 -3.96 7.08 -6.91
C GLN A 165 -3.90 5.61 -6.56
N CYS A 166 -4.56 4.74 -7.33
CA CYS A 166 -4.53 3.30 -7.06
C CYS A 166 -3.18 2.69 -7.44
N ALA A 167 -2.58 3.06 -8.57
CA ALA A 167 -1.24 2.63 -8.96
C ALA A 167 -0.19 2.97 -7.89
N ALA A 168 -0.29 4.16 -7.27
CA ALA A 168 0.60 4.56 -6.18
C ALA A 168 0.48 3.70 -4.90
N LEU A 169 -0.58 2.91 -4.75
CA LEU A 169 -0.76 1.96 -3.63
C LEU A 169 -0.10 0.60 -3.90
N HIS A 170 0.36 0.35 -5.12
CA HIS A 170 0.97 -0.91 -5.55
C HIS A 170 2.35 -0.65 -6.14
N PRO A 171 3.39 -0.44 -5.31
CA PRO A 171 4.75 -0.29 -5.80
C PRO A 171 5.19 -1.57 -6.54
N ASP A 172 5.88 -1.40 -7.67
CA ASP A 172 6.37 -2.53 -8.46
C ASP A 172 7.43 -3.30 -7.66
N LYS A 173 7.26 -4.63 -7.60
CA LYS A 173 8.17 -5.52 -6.86
C LYS A 173 9.59 -5.53 -7.43
N LEU A 174 9.75 -5.13 -8.69
CA LEU A 174 11.05 -5.10 -9.38
C LEU A 174 11.90 -3.89 -8.98
N SER A 175 11.31 -2.88 -8.35
CA SER A 175 12.01 -1.65 -7.95
C SER A 175 12.89 -1.82 -6.70
N ASP A 176 12.70 -2.88 -5.92
CA ASP A 176 13.41 -3.09 -4.64
C ASP A 176 14.78 -3.79 -4.81
N ASP A 177 15.07 -4.41 -5.97
CA ASP A 177 16.32 -5.18 -6.16
C ASP A 177 17.51 -4.31 -6.64
N ASP A 178 17.29 -3.06 -7.05
CA ASP A 178 18.35 -2.15 -7.53
C ASP A 178 18.87 -1.16 -6.47
N ASP A 179 18.23 -1.08 -5.29
CA ASP A 179 18.65 -0.20 -4.18
C ASP A 179 19.48 -0.95 -3.09
N ASP A 180 19.83 -2.21 -3.30
CA ASP A 180 20.68 -3.02 -2.40
C ASP A 180 22.20 -2.88 -2.68
N LEU A 181 22.63 -1.83 -3.40
CA LEU A 181 24.03 -1.56 -3.72
C LEU A 181 24.65 -0.35 -3.00
N ASP A 182 24.04 0.19 -1.93
CA ASP A 182 24.69 1.23 -1.12
C ASP A 182 24.33 1.22 0.38
N ASP A 183 24.25 0.05 1.02
CA ASP A 183 24.35 -0.03 2.51
C ASP A 183 25.56 -0.88 2.97
N GLY A 184 26.45 -1.22 2.01
CA GLY A 184 27.69 -1.96 2.24
C GLY A 184 28.91 -1.09 2.58
N MET A 185 28.79 0.25 2.56
CA MET A 185 29.88 1.15 2.99
C MET A 185 29.88 1.38 4.50
N MET A 186 29.60 0.32 5.28
CA MET A 186 30.11 0.22 6.64
C MET A 186 31.61 0.00 6.53
N ILE A 187 32.34 1.11 6.41
CA ILE A 187 33.76 1.15 6.69
C ILE A 187 33.95 0.61 8.12
N ASP A 188 34.28 -0.67 8.22
CA ASP A 188 35.02 -1.24 9.36
C ASP A 188 36.45 -0.70 9.29
N ASP A 189 36.60 0.62 9.37
CA ASP A 189 37.86 1.22 9.75
C ASP A 189 37.89 1.15 11.26
N ALA A 190 38.57 0.12 11.76
CA ALA A 190 38.99 -0.05 13.16
C ALA A 190 39.87 1.12 13.69
N ASN A 191 39.80 2.27 13.05
CA ASN A 191 40.54 3.50 13.29
C ASN A 191 39.67 4.76 13.16
N SER A 192 38.34 4.61 13.00
CA SER A 192 37.41 5.73 13.17
C SER A 192 37.50 6.24 14.61
N PRO A 193 37.69 7.55 14.86
CA PRO A 193 37.75 8.14 16.19
C PRO A 193 36.39 8.12 16.94
N PHE A 194 35.38 7.47 16.35
CA PHE A 194 34.04 7.36 16.88
C PHE A 194 33.78 5.90 17.27
N GLU A 195 33.98 5.57 18.55
CA GLU A 195 33.59 4.28 19.12
C GLU A 195 32.06 4.14 19.04
N ILE A 196 31.60 3.08 18.40
CA ILE A 196 30.18 2.74 18.32
C ILE A 196 29.81 2.09 19.65
N PHE A 197 28.96 2.76 20.43
CA PHE A 197 28.46 2.23 21.69
C PHE A 197 27.61 0.97 21.43
N THR A 198 28.14 -0.20 21.78
CA THR A 198 27.47 -1.49 21.54
C THR A 198 26.55 -1.89 22.68
N GLY A 199 26.67 -1.22 23.83
CA GLY A 199 25.85 -1.49 25.00
C GLY A 199 26.18 -2.81 25.67
N ASP A 200 27.39 -3.35 25.47
CA ASP A 200 27.89 -4.41 26.34
C ASP A 200 28.18 -3.84 27.74
N GLY A 201 27.98 -4.67 28.76
CA GLY A 201 27.52 -4.22 30.09
C GLY A 201 28.48 -3.36 30.93
N ASP A 202 29.65 -3.01 30.41
CA ASP A 202 30.64 -2.17 31.09
C ASP A 202 31.00 -0.89 30.31
N GLU A 203 30.39 -0.66 29.14
CA GLU A 203 30.63 0.51 28.30
C GLU A 203 29.82 1.72 28.81
N GLU A 204 30.46 2.89 28.99
CA GLU A 204 29.77 4.13 29.33
C GLU A 204 29.43 4.94 28.07
N LEU A 205 28.30 5.66 28.07
CA LEU A 205 27.96 6.58 26.98
C LEU A 205 29.05 7.64 26.78
N SER A 206 29.29 8.02 25.53
CA SER A 206 30.13 9.17 25.19
C SER A 206 29.60 10.47 25.83
N GLU A 207 30.44 11.50 25.97
CA GLU A 207 30.02 12.80 26.56
C GLU A 207 28.79 13.39 25.86
N VAL A 208 28.72 13.24 24.52
CA VAL A 208 27.57 13.64 23.70
C VAL A 208 26.35 12.78 24.02
N GLY A 209 26.52 11.46 24.17
CA GLY A 209 25.46 10.54 24.57
C GLY A 209 24.92 10.85 25.97
N LYS A 210 25.79 11.16 26.94
CA LYS A 210 25.42 11.58 28.30
C LYS A 210 24.62 12.89 28.29
N ALA A 211 25.03 13.87 27.48
CA ALA A 211 24.31 15.14 27.35
C ALA A 211 22.92 14.96 26.71
N ALA A 212 22.82 14.11 25.68
CA ALA A 212 21.55 13.75 25.06
C ALA A 212 20.61 13.01 26.03
N LEU A 213 21.15 12.06 26.80
CA LEU A 213 20.38 11.35 27.83
C LEU A 213 19.83 12.30 28.89
N ALA A 214 20.66 13.20 29.42
CA ALA A 214 20.24 14.19 30.42
C ALA A 214 19.11 15.11 29.88
N HIS A 215 19.13 15.42 28.59
CA HIS A 215 18.05 16.18 27.96
C HIS A 215 16.74 15.40 27.87
N LEU A 216 16.80 14.10 27.54
CA LEU A 216 15.63 13.23 27.49
C LEU A 216 15.03 12.99 28.89
N GLU A 217 15.87 12.80 29.90
CA GLU A 217 15.44 12.68 31.30
C GLU A 217 14.73 13.95 31.79
N TYR A 218 15.18 15.12 31.34
CA TYR A 218 14.53 16.39 31.65
C TYR A 218 13.14 16.51 31.01
N ILE A 219 12.92 15.95 29.82
CA ILE A 219 11.62 15.97 29.12
C ILE A 219 10.62 15.01 29.77
N ILE A 220 11.09 13.89 30.33
CA ILE A 220 10.26 12.85 30.95
C ILE A 220 9.72 13.28 32.33
N TYR A 221 10.18 14.40 32.89
CA TYR A 221 9.68 14.90 34.16
C TYR A 221 8.23 15.43 34.05
N ASP A 222 7.27 14.61 34.48
CA ASP A 222 5.87 14.98 34.62
C ASP A 222 5.63 15.69 35.98
N PRO A 223 5.31 16.99 36.00
CA PRO A 223 5.05 17.73 37.25
C PRO A 223 3.79 17.28 38.00
N PHE A 224 2.99 16.34 37.45
CA PHE A 224 1.76 15.85 38.07
C PHE A 224 1.84 14.43 38.64
N GLN A 225 3.01 13.78 38.62
CA GLN A 225 3.19 12.48 39.26
C GLN A 225 3.72 12.62 40.70
N PRO A 226 2.97 12.17 41.72
CA PRO A 226 3.48 12.13 43.09
C PRO A 226 4.65 11.13 43.17
N LYS A 227 5.78 11.57 43.72
CA LYS A 227 6.94 10.72 43.99
C LYS A 227 6.58 9.70 45.07
N ASP A 228 6.35 8.45 44.70
CA ASP A 228 6.45 7.33 45.64
C ASP A 228 7.93 7.14 45.99
N ASN A 229 8.35 7.77 47.10
CA ASN A 229 9.63 7.50 47.74
C ASN A 229 9.65 6.03 48.21
N SER A 230 10.19 5.14 47.37
CA SER A 230 10.44 3.74 47.75
C SER A 230 11.93 3.39 47.93
N ASP A 231 12.85 4.34 47.77
CA ASP A 231 14.28 4.12 48.01
C ASP A 231 14.81 4.94 49.20
N ALA A 232 14.24 4.68 50.39
CA ALA A 232 14.81 5.15 51.64
C ALA A 232 14.82 4.04 52.69
N LYS A 233 15.84 3.19 52.63
CA LYS A 233 16.45 2.38 53.72
C LYS A 233 17.78 1.90 53.14
N GLU A 234 18.94 2.21 53.71
CA GLU A 234 19.35 1.97 55.09
C GLU A 234 20.21 3.15 55.60
N ASP A 235 19.95 3.64 56.80
CA ASP A 235 20.88 3.44 57.93
C ASP A 235 20.32 4.02 59.24
N SER A 236 20.55 3.24 60.31
CA SER A 236 20.63 3.61 61.73
C SER A 236 19.41 4.06 62.57
N GLU A 237 19.24 3.26 63.64
CA GLU A 237 18.88 3.56 65.03
C GLU A 237 17.41 3.54 65.55
N GLU A 238 17.16 2.45 66.30
CA GLU A 238 16.53 2.33 67.65
C GLU A 238 15.10 2.90 67.95
N VAL A 239 14.12 1.96 68.01
CA VAL A 239 13.25 1.52 69.16
C VAL A 239 12.77 2.60 70.19
N PRO A 240 11.56 2.54 70.84
CA PRO A 240 10.45 1.52 70.87
C PRO A 240 9.01 2.07 70.63
N LYS A 241 8.10 1.21 70.13
CA LYS A 241 6.87 0.63 70.77
C LYS A 241 5.91 1.58 71.52
N ASP A 242 4.64 1.53 71.10
CA ASP A 242 3.41 1.30 71.90
C ASP A 242 2.22 1.57 70.95
N ASP A 243 1.51 0.55 70.44
CA ASP A 243 0.38 -0.19 71.02
C ASP A 243 -0.98 0.28 70.44
N GLU A 244 -1.81 -0.72 70.11
CA GLU A 244 -3.28 -0.71 70.15
C GLU A 244 -4.16 -0.15 68.99
N ALA A 245 -4.86 -1.10 68.35
CA ALA A 245 -6.27 -1.08 67.86
C ALA A 245 -6.67 -0.14 66.70
N ALA A 246 -7.70 -0.40 65.88
CA ALA A 246 -8.51 -1.55 65.47
C ALA A 246 -9.45 -1.05 64.35
N ALA A 247 -9.99 -2.00 63.58
CA ALA A 247 -11.29 -1.94 62.90
C ALA A 247 -11.48 -1.10 61.61
N ALA A 248 -11.69 -1.83 60.51
CA ALA A 248 -12.52 -1.47 59.36
C ALA A 248 -14.03 -1.61 59.71
N PRO A 249 -14.99 -1.65 58.76
CA PRO A 249 -15.31 -0.79 57.60
C PRO A 249 -16.79 -0.31 57.62
N ALA A 250 -17.23 0.59 56.72
CA ALA A 250 -18.66 0.67 56.34
C ALA A 250 -18.94 1.37 55.00
N THR A 251 -19.66 0.64 54.15
CA THR A 251 -20.48 1.01 52.96
C THR A 251 -21.72 1.85 53.31
N THR A 252 -22.29 2.63 52.37
CA THR A 252 -23.74 2.89 52.08
C THR A 252 -23.83 3.86 50.86
N THR A 253 -24.26 3.48 49.65
CA THR A 253 -25.64 3.48 49.07
C THR A 253 -26.37 4.84 49.04
N THR A 254 -26.98 5.18 47.88
CA THR A 254 -28.34 5.74 47.60
C THR A 254 -28.29 6.69 46.38
N ALA A 255 -28.64 6.26 45.15
CA ALA A 255 -29.96 6.30 44.48
C ALA A 255 -30.60 7.70 44.28
N GLY A 256 -30.95 8.06 43.03
CA GLY A 256 -31.78 9.23 42.71
C GLY A 256 -31.95 9.52 41.22
N LYS A 257 -33.03 8.99 40.64
CA LYS A 257 -33.54 9.14 39.27
C LYS A 257 -34.42 10.40 39.16
N SER A 258 -34.42 11.11 38.02
CA SER A 258 -35.61 11.82 37.48
C SER A 258 -35.44 12.32 36.04
N THR A 259 -36.56 12.21 35.32
CA THR A 259 -36.87 12.47 33.89
C THR A 259 -37.70 13.74 33.71
N GLU A 260 -37.59 14.44 32.58
CA GLU A 260 -38.60 15.22 31.79
C GLU A 260 -37.85 16.18 30.86
N LYS A 261 -37.97 16.23 29.52
CA LYS A 261 -39.05 16.28 28.50
C LYS A 261 -39.68 17.68 28.30
N SER A 262 -39.73 18.06 27.01
CA SER A 262 -40.58 19.05 26.32
C SER A 262 -40.09 20.50 26.09
N GLN A 263 -39.72 20.74 24.82
CA GLN A 263 -40.34 21.68 23.86
C GLN A 263 -41.09 22.90 24.45
N SER A 264 -40.60 24.10 24.13
CA SER A 264 -41.21 24.96 23.09
C SER A 264 -40.21 26.02 22.63
#